data_AF-A0A091IET2-F1
#
_entry.id   AF-A0A091IET2-F1
#
_cell.length_a   1.000
_cell.length_b   1.000
_cell.length_c   1.000
_cell.angle_alpha   90.00
_cell.angle_beta   90.00
_cell.angle_gamma   90.00
#
_symmetry.space_group_name_H-M   'P 1'
#
loop_
_entity.id
_entity.type
_entity.pdbx_description
1 polymer ?
#
loop_
_entity_poly.entity_id
_entity_poly.type
_entity_poly.pdbx_seq_one_letter_code
_entity_poly.pdbx_strand_id
1 'polypeptide(L)'
;WVQGFSSKNFGFINNHTVCYPCGNYILFLDIETKKTSVLQCQTGQVGAFTANGNRQVLAFSDRKLNPIIYVCTFPELSKLTELKGNVQLDYTLLALSFTGSYLASYSSIPEFILSVWNWQENILLCSVSQPGVTATSLSFNPMNWQQLCFVNESSITVWHIERNNDEHHLKRNPVKLPNGQNSMSPGEDLFFPVSHSEDQYYGPVLPVSAIAGLV
;
A
#
# COMPACT_ATOMS: atom_id res chain seq x y z
N TRP A 1 25.36 17.59 -9.82
CA TRP A 1 24.30 18.29 -9.07
C TRP A 1 22.99 17.62 -9.47
N VAL A 2 22.25 17.03 -8.53
CA VAL A 2 20.97 16.36 -8.80
C VAL A 2 19.89 17.21 -8.17
N GLN A 3 19.13 17.93 -8.99
CA GLN A 3 17.96 18.69 -8.56
C GLN A 3 16.80 18.37 -9.49
N GLY A 4 15.69 17.98 -8.89
CA GLY A 4 14.46 17.64 -9.60
C GLY A 4 13.44 17.14 -8.59
N PHE A 5 12.18 17.51 -8.78
CA PHE A 5 11.07 17.05 -7.94
C PHE A 5 10.20 16.12 -8.77
N SER A 6 9.99 14.89 -8.30
CA SER A 6 8.99 14.00 -8.87
C SER A 6 7.62 14.44 -8.38
N SER A 7 6.66 14.66 -9.29
CA SER A 7 5.27 15.00 -8.95
C SER A 7 4.52 13.88 -8.22
N LYS A 8 5.16 12.71 -8.06
CA LYS A 8 4.59 11.54 -7.39
C LYS A 8 5.65 10.87 -6.49
N ASN A 9 5.19 10.38 -5.34
CA ASN A 9 5.89 9.45 -4.43
C ASN A 9 7.05 10.05 -3.62
N PHE A 10 6.77 10.99 -2.72
CA PHE A 10 7.66 11.31 -1.60
C PHE A 10 7.16 10.64 -0.31
N GLY A 11 8.04 10.42 0.65
CA GLY A 11 7.69 9.88 1.97
C GLY A 11 8.58 10.43 3.07
N PHE A 12 8.08 10.39 4.31
CA PHE A 12 8.89 10.71 5.48
C PHE A 12 9.61 9.44 5.95
N ILE A 13 10.94 9.50 6.01
CA ILE A 13 11.78 8.39 6.53
C ILE A 13 12.02 8.52 8.04
N ASN A 14 11.76 9.70 8.60
CA ASN A 14 11.66 9.99 10.03
C ASN A 14 10.89 11.33 10.18
N ASN A 15 10.83 11.90 11.38
CA ASN A 15 10.08 13.14 11.65
C ASN A 15 10.61 14.39 10.95
N HIS A 16 11.89 14.41 10.56
CA HIS A 16 12.58 15.61 10.07
C HIS A 16 13.12 15.44 8.63
N THR A 17 13.13 14.22 8.09
CA THR A 17 13.73 13.89 6.79
C THR A 17 12.68 13.38 5.81
N VAL A 18 12.55 14.07 4.68
CA VAL A 18 11.73 13.67 3.52
C VAL A 18 12.62 12.98 2.50
N CYS A 19 12.11 11.92 1.89
CA CYS A 19 12.81 11.19 0.83
C CYS A 19 11.95 11.02 -0.41
N TYR A 20 12.57 11.11 -1.58
CA TYR A 20 11.89 11.02 -2.86
C TYR A 20 12.86 10.59 -3.99
N PRO A 21 12.37 9.86 -5.00
CA PRO A 21 13.17 9.50 -6.17
C PRO A 21 13.35 10.68 -7.12
N CYS A 22 14.55 10.79 -7.71
CA CYS A 22 14.93 11.76 -8.73
C CYS A 22 15.89 11.09 -9.72
N GLY A 23 15.35 10.58 -10.84
CA GLY A 23 16.13 9.85 -11.84
C GLY A 23 16.65 8.52 -11.30
N ASN A 24 17.96 8.34 -11.28
CA ASN A 24 18.65 7.18 -10.70
C ASN A 24 19.07 7.40 -9.23
N TYR A 25 18.62 8.47 -8.59
CA TYR A 25 18.91 8.77 -7.19
C TYR A 25 17.64 8.81 -6.35
N ILE A 26 17.78 8.54 -5.06
CA ILE A 26 16.80 8.86 -4.03
C ILE A 26 17.44 9.94 -3.17
N LEU A 27 16.78 11.09 -3.09
CA LEU A 27 17.24 12.23 -2.31
C LEU A 27 16.59 12.17 -0.93
N PHE A 28 17.37 12.50 0.11
CA PHE A 28 16.91 12.63 1.49
C PHE A 28 17.18 14.07 1.93
N LEU A 29 16.13 14.84 2.16
CA LEU A 29 16.19 16.22 2.57
C LEU A 29 15.78 16.33 4.04
N ASP A 30 16.73 16.73 4.88
CA ASP A 30 16.45 17.13 6.25
C ASP A 30 15.83 18.54 6.24
N ILE A 31 14.59 18.65 6.71
CA ILE A 31 13.79 19.87 6.60
C ILE A 31 14.34 20.98 7.50
N GLU A 32 14.96 20.63 8.63
CA GLU A 32 15.47 21.59 9.61
C GLU A 32 16.84 22.14 9.20
N THR A 33 17.78 21.25 8.91
CA THR A 33 19.16 21.59 8.57
C THR A 33 19.37 21.95 7.10
N LYS A 34 18.37 21.64 6.25
CA LYS A 34 18.45 21.75 4.77
C LYS A 34 19.58 20.93 4.15
N LYS A 35 20.15 19.97 4.89
CA LYS A 35 21.16 19.04 4.37
C LYS A 35 20.49 17.98 3.52
N THR A 36 21.15 17.63 2.42
CA THR A 36 20.70 16.58 1.52
C THR A 36 21.71 15.44 1.49
N SER A 37 21.24 14.22 1.71
CA SER A 37 21.98 13.00 1.40
C SER A 37 21.33 12.27 0.23
N VAL A 38 22.07 11.35 -0.40
CA VAL A 38 21.62 10.68 -1.63
C VAL A 38 21.92 9.19 -1.57
N LEU A 39 21.01 8.38 -2.09
CA LEU A 39 21.22 6.97 -2.38
C LEU A 39 21.14 6.79 -3.90
N GLN A 40 22.17 6.20 -4.51
CA GLN A 40 22.20 5.94 -5.95
C GLN A 40 21.71 4.53 -6.26
N CYS A 41 20.75 4.42 -7.17
CA CYS A 41 20.42 3.16 -7.84
C CYS A 41 21.49 2.87 -8.91
N GLN A 42 22.28 1.83 -8.69
CA GLN A 42 23.41 1.48 -9.58
C GLN A 42 22.95 0.94 -10.94
N THR A 43 21.74 0.39 -11.00
CA THR A 43 21.22 -0.35 -12.15
C THR A 43 20.40 0.50 -13.10
N GLY A 44 20.13 1.77 -12.77
CA GLY A 44 19.42 2.70 -13.66
C GLY A 44 18.44 3.60 -12.91
N GLN A 45 17.33 3.92 -13.58
CA GLN A 45 16.28 4.77 -13.01
C GLN A 45 15.58 4.04 -11.85
N VAL A 46 15.22 4.80 -10.81
CA VAL A 46 14.34 4.31 -9.75
C VAL A 46 12.92 4.16 -10.31
N GLY A 47 12.34 2.97 -10.14
CA GLY A 47 10.95 2.66 -10.48
C GLY A 47 9.98 3.09 -9.40
N ALA A 48 9.17 2.15 -8.91
CA ALA A 48 8.33 2.38 -7.72
C ALA A 48 9.18 2.60 -6.46
N PHE A 49 8.66 3.42 -5.54
CA PHE A 49 9.32 3.86 -4.32
C PHE A 49 8.32 3.95 -3.17
N THR A 50 8.75 3.60 -1.96
CA THR A 50 8.00 3.78 -0.71
C THR A 50 8.96 3.95 0.47
N ALA A 51 8.50 4.63 1.53
CA ALA A 51 9.25 4.79 2.78
C ALA A 51 8.36 4.48 3.99
N ASN A 52 8.97 3.98 5.06
CA ASN A 52 8.34 3.79 6.36
C ASN A 52 9.16 4.52 7.43
N GLY A 53 8.60 5.63 7.93
CA GLY A 53 9.24 6.44 8.97
C GLY A 53 9.30 5.79 10.36
N ASN A 54 8.43 4.83 10.66
CA ASN A 54 8.42 4.13 11.95
C ASN A 54 9.63 3.18 12.08
N ARG A 55 10.00 2.51 10.98
CA ARG A 55 11.15 1.60 10.93
C ARG A 55 12.41 2.25 10.37
N GLN A 56 12.32 3.48 9.86
CA GLN A 56 13.38 4.15 9.10
C GLN A 56 13.90 3.28 7.95
N VAL A 57 12.98 2.63 7.26
CA VAL A 57 13.25 1.74 6.13
C VAL A 57 12.61 2.31 4.87
N LEU A 58 13.32 2.23 3.76
CA LEU A 58 12.78 2.55 2.44
C LEU A 58 12.87 1.32 1.53
N ALA A 59 11.96 1.27 0.56
CA ALA A 59 12.00 0.27 -0.50
C ALA A 59 11.80 0.92 -1.86
N PHE A 60 12.55 0.46 -2.84
CA PHE A 60 12.45 0.94 -4.21
C PHE A 60 12.80 -0.15 -5.21
N SER A 61 12.27 -0.04 -6.41
CA SER A 61 12.62 -0.93 -7.52
C SER A 61 13.58 -0.24 -8.48
N ASP A 62 14.40 -1.02 -9.19
CA ASP A 62 15.06 -0.52 -10.40
C ASP A 62 14.18 -0.68 -11.64
N ARG A 63 14.50 0.07 -12.70
CA ARG A 63 13.87 -0.05 -14.01
C ARG A 63 14.82 -0.68 -15.02
N LYS A 64 14.74 -2.01 -15.11
CA LYS A 64 15.50 -2.83 -16.05
C LYS A 64 14.71 -4.10 -16.35
N LEU A 65 15.21 -4.91 -17.29
CA LEU A 65 14.70 -6.27 -17.47
C LEU A 65 14.90 -7.08 -16.20
N ASN A 66 13.82 -7.72 -15.74
CA ASN A 66 13.75 -8.44 -14.47
C ASN A 66 14.11 -7.51 -13.29
N PRO A 67 13.26 -6.51 -13.01
CA PRO A 67 13.53 -5.52 -11.97
C PRO A 67 13.59 -6.18 -10.58
N ILE A 68 14.41 -5.58 -9.72
CA ILE A 68 14.64 -6.02 -8.34
C ILE A 68 14.12 -4.94 -7.40
N ILE A 69 13.48 -5.35 -6.30
CA ILE A 69 13.11 -4.45 -5.21
C ILE A 69 14.23 -4.49 -4.16
N TYR A 70 14.80 -3.32 -3.88
CA TYR A 70 15.79 -3.11 -2.84
C TYR A 70 15.11 -2.56 -1.60
N VAL A 71 15.45 -3.10 -0.43
CA VAL A 71 15.05 -2.54 0.86
C VAL A 71 16.30 -2.06 1.59
N CYS A 72 16.30 -0.82 2.04
CA CYS A 72 17.47 -0.19 2.66
C CYS A 72 17.09 0.47 4.01
N THR A 73 18.06 0.58 4.91
CA THR A 73 17.94 1.37 6.14
C THR A 73 18.27 2.83 5.92
N PHE A 74 17.78 3.66 6.82
CA PHE A 74 18.21 5.03 7.04
C PHE A 74 18.58 5.20 8.52
N PRO A 75 19.63 5.96 8.87
CA PRO A 75 20.44 6.84 8.02
C PRO A 75 21.63 6.17 7.31
N GLU A 76 21.95 4.91 7.59
CA GLU A 76 23.17 4.25 7.08
C GLU A 76 23.13 4.01 5.57
N LEU A 77 21.94 4.04 4.96
CA LEU A 77 21.72 3.73 3.54
C LEU A 77 22.23 2.33 3.16
N SER A 78 22.24 1.42 4.15
CA SER A 78 22.68 0.04 3.98
C SER A 78 21.57 -0.80 3.37
N LYS A 79 21.92 -1.67 2.42
CA LYS A 79 20.97 -2.59 1.79
C LYS A 79 20.68 -3.76 2.73
N LEU A 80 19.42 -3.92 3.13
CA LEU A 80 18.96 -5.03 3.97
C LEU A 80 18.71 -6.29 3.14
N THR A 81 18.00 -6.16 2.02
CA THR A 81 17.62 -7.31 1.19
C THR A 81 17.35 -6.90 -0.26
N GLU A 82 17.30 -7.91 -1.13
CA GLU A 82 16.88 -7.82 -2.53
C GLU A 82 15.75 -8.81 -2.76
N LEU A 83 14.56 -8.32 -3.07
CA LEU A 83 13.40 -9.14 -3.41
C LEU A 83 13.36 -9.31 -4.93
N LYS A 84 13.46 -10.56 -5.38
CA LYS A 84 13.46 -10.93 -6.80
C LYS A 84 12.14 -11.63 -7.11
N GLY A 85 11.27 -10.96 -7.86
CA GLY A 85 10.00 -11.52 -8.32
C GLY A 85 10.04 -11.95 -9.78
N ASN A 86 8.96 -12.61 -10.20
CA ASN A 86 8.75 -13.02 -11.59
C ASN A 86 8.09 -11.87 -12.38
N VAL A 87 8.74 -10.72 -12.42
CA VAL A 87 8.30 -9.52 -13.14
C VAL A 87 9.34 -9.22 -14.20
N GLN A 88 8.90 -8.87 -15.42
CA GLN A 88 9.81 -8.65 -16.54
C GLN A 88 10.24 -7.19 -16.72
N LEU A 89 9.34 -6.23 -16.49
CA LEU A 89 9.54 -4.85 -16.94
C LEU A 89 9.60 -3.79 -15.83
N ASP A 90 8.54 -3.64 -15.04
CA ASP A 90 8.48 -2.57 -14.03
C ASP A 90 7.55 -2.93 -12.86
N TYR A 91 7.86 -2.35 -11.70
CA TYR A 91 6.94 -2.25 -10.58
C TYR A 91 6.34 -0.86 -10.56
N THR A 92 5.02 -0.75 -10.51
CA THR A 92 4.34 0.55 -10.51
C THR A 92 4.09 1.07 -9.10
N LEU A 93 3.86 0.18 -8.13
CA LEU A 93 3.56 0.54 -6.74
C LEU A 93 4.31 -0.38 -5.76
N LEU A 94 4.75 0.23 -4.66
CA LEU A 94 5.27 -0.47 -3.48
C LEU A 94 4.59 0.10 -2.24
N ALA A 95 4.39 -0.74 -1.24
CA ALA A 95 3.92 -0.31 0.08
C ALA A 95 4.64 -1.11 1.17
N LEU A 96 5.11 -0.44 2.21
CA LEU A 96 5.65 -1.08 3.40
C LEU A 96 4.56 -1.17 4.47
N SER A 97 4.51 -2.29 5.18
CA SER A 97 3.65 -2.40 6.36
C SER A 97 4.14 -1.46 7.47
N PHE A 98 3.21 -0.92 8.25
CA PHE A 98 3.52 0.13 9.24
C PHE A 98 4.45 -0.37 10.37
N THR A 99 4.13 -1.53 10.96
CA THR A 99 4.90 -2.13 12.06
C THR A 99 5.60 -3.43 11.68
N GLY A 100 5.19 -4.11 10.62
CA GLY A 100 5.73 -5.44 10.25
C GLY A 100 6.94 -5.40 9.32
N SER A 101 7.45 -6.59 9.00
CA SER A 101 8.47 -6.83 7.98
C SER A 101 7.87 -7.17 6.61
N TYR A 102 6.68 -6.63 6.31
CA TYR A 102 5.95 -6.94 5.09
C TYR A 102 6.03 -5.83 4.06
N LEU A 103 6.10 -6.23 2.79
CA LEU A 103 6.08 -5.35 1.64
C LEU A 103 5.06 -5.87 0.65
N ALA A 104 4.24 -4.97 0.11
CA ALA A 104 3.37 -5.26 -1.02
C ALA A 104 3.93 -4.57 -2.26
N SER A 105 3.89 -5.27 -3.39
CA SER A 105 4.34 -4.75 -4.67
C SER A 105 3.29 -5.01 -5.74
N TYR A 106 3.13 -4.08 -6.67
CA TYR A 106 2.31 -4.27 -7.86
C TYR A 106 3.16 -4.10 -9.13
N SER A 107 3.11 -5.09 -10.01
CA SER A 107 3.84 -5.05 -11.29
C SER A 107 3.01 -4.45 -12.42
N SER A 108 3.70 -3.99 -13.47
CA SER A 108 3.09 -3.49 -14.69
C SER A 108 2.83 -4.61 -15.71
N ILE A 109 2.66 -4.22 -16.97
CA ILE A 109 2.64 -5.10 -18.14
C ILE A 109 3.94 -5.92 -18.17
N PRO A 110 3.90 -7.22 -18.54
CA PRO A 110 2.70 -7.98 -18.91
C PRO A 110 1.95 -8.63 -17.74
N GLU A 111 2.48 -8.65 -16.52
CA GLU A 111 2.00 -9.60 -15.50
C GLU A 111 0.86 -9.08 -14.62
N PHE A 112 0.82 -7.77 -14.34
CA PHE A 112 -0.17 -7.14 -13.45
C PHE A 112 -0.36 -7.89 -12.12
N ILE A 113 0.74 -8.23 -11.44
CA ILE A 113 0.71 -9.07 -10.25
C ILE A 113 0.79 -8.22 -9.00
N LEU A 114 -0.18 -8.42 -8.10
CA LEU A 114 -0.09 -8.01 -6.72
C LEU A 114 0.62 -9.10 -5.92
N SER A 115 1.75 -8.75 -5.30
CA SER A 115 2.57 -9.68 -4.50
C SER A 115 2.76 -9.15 -3.08
N VAL A 116 2.78 -10.06 -2.10
CA VAL A 116 3.07 -9.76 -0.70
C VAL A 116 4.30 -10.54 -0.27
N TRP A 117 5.25 -9.83 0.33
CA TRP A 117 6.57 -10.33 0.70
C TRP A 117 6.77 -10.18 2.21
N ASN A 118 7.46 -11.14 2.82
CA ASN A 118 8.21 -10.89 4.05
C ASN A 118 9.63 -10.52 3.64
N TRP A 119 9.96 -9.23 3.72
CA TRP A 119 11.24 -8.74 3.23
C TRP A 119 12.40 -9.10 4.17
N GLN A 120 12.14 -9.32 5.45
CA GLN A 120 13.17 -9.71 6.42
C GLN A 120 13.64 -11.14 6.19
N GLU A 121 12.70 -12.05 5.92
CA GLU A 121 12.99 -13.46 5.62
C GLU A 121 13.31 -13.70 4.12
N ASN A 122 13.13 -12.67 3.28
CA ASN A 122 13.28 -12.75 1.83
C ASN A 122 12.39 -13.81 1.17
N ILE A 123 11.11 -13.86 1.57
CA ILE A 123 10.13 -14.84 1.09
C ILE A 123 8.93 -14.13 0.45
N LEU A 124 8.53 -14.61 -0.73
CA LEU A 124 7.25 -14.29 -1.34
C LEU A 124 6.15 -15.09 -0.62
N LEU A 125 5.24 -14.40 0.07
CA LEU A 125 4.16 -15.06 0.81
C LEU A 125 3.04 -15.50 -0.13
N CYS A 126 2.56 -14.58 -0.95
CA CYS A 126 1.47 -14.85 -1.88
C CYS A 126 1.43 -13.82 -3.01
N SER A 127 0.78 -14.20 -4.11
CA SER A 127 0.57 -13.31 -5.25
C SER A 127 -0.74 -13.59 -5.97
N VAL A 128 -1.29 -12.58 -6.64
CA VAL A 128 -2.48 -12.69 -7.48
C VAL A 128 -2.30 -11.85 -8.73
N SER A 129 -2.57 -12.44 -9.90
CA SER A 129 -2.55 -11.72 -11.17
C SER A 129 -3.88 -11.01 -11.40
N GLN A 130 -3.81 -9.77 -11.89
CA GLN A 130 -4.95 -8.93 -12.23
C GLN A 130 -4.79 -8.32 -13.64
N PRO A 131 -4.83 -9.14 -14.71
CA PRO A 131 -4.54 -8.67 -16.07
C PRO A 131 -5.40 -7.47 -16.46
N GLY A 132 -4.76 -6.42 -16.99
CA GLY A 132 -5.44 -5.21 -17.47
C GLY A 132 -5.91 -4.24 -16.38
N VAL A 133 -5.58 -4.47 -15.10
CA VAL A 133 -5.91 -3.54 -14.01
C VAL A 133 -4.77 -2.54 -13.81
N THR A 134 -5.06 -1.25 -13.96
CA THR A 134 -4.11 -0.18 -13.62
C THR A 134 -4.34 0.29 -12.18
N ALA A 135 -3.41 -0.03 -11.29
CA ALA A 135 -3.46 0.40 -9.90
C ALA A 135 -2.99 1.85 -9.76
N THR A 136 -3.70 2.64 -8.97
CA THR A 136 -3.37 4.04 -8.65
C THR A 136 -2.79 4.20 -7.26
N SER A 137 -3.18 3.35 -6.31
CA SER A 137 -2.67 3.36 -4.94
C SER A 137 -2.67 1.97 -4.30
N LEU A 138 -1.73 1.76 -3.39
CA LEU A 138 -1.51 0.51 -2.65
C LEU A 138 -1.07 0.87 -1.22
N SER A 139 -1.73 0.34 -0.21
CA SER A 139 -1.35 0.58 1.19
C SER A 139 -1.78 -0.55 2.12
N PHE A 140 -0.98 -0.84 3.14
CA PHE A 140 -1.39 -1.74 4.21
C PHE A 140 -2.31 -1.03 5.20
N ASN A 141 -3.20 -1.78 5.84
CA ASN A 141 -3.83 -1.33 7.07
C ASN A 141 -2.73 -1.21 8.16
N PRO A 142 -2.52 -0.01 8.76
CA PRO A 142 -1.48 0.21 9.76
C PRO A 142 -1.60 -0.68 11.01
N MET A 143 -2.82 -1.10 11.35
CA MET A 143 -3.13 -1.90 12.53
C MET A 143 -3.11 -3.40 12.25
N ASN A 144 -3.28 -3.81 10.99
CA ASN A 144 -3.32 -5.21 10.59
C ASN A 144 -2.67 -5.40 9.22
N TRP A 145 -1.44 -5.91 9.20
CA TRP A 145 -0.71 -6.17 7.96
C TRP A 145 -1.41 -7.19 7.04
N GLN A 146 -2.33 -8.00 7.58
CA GLN A 146 -3.11 -8.95 6.79
C GLN A 146 -4.22 -8.27 5.97
N GLN A 147 -4.35 -6.95 6.04
CA GLN A 147 -5.28 -6.19 5.22
C GLN A 147 -4.53 -5.19 4.34
N LEU A 148 -4.85 -5.19 3.06
CA LEU A 148 -4.18 -4.38 2.05
C LEU A 148 -5.23 -3.67 1.19
N CYS A 149 -5.18 -2.35 1.17
CA CYS A 149 -6.01 -1.52 0.31
C CYS A 149 -5.37 -1.41 -1.07
N PHE A 150 -6.15 -1.70 -2.10
CA PHE A 150 -5.79 -1.61 -3.50
C PHE A 150 -6.80 -0.73 -4.21
N VAL A 151 -6.33 0.34 -4.83
CA VAL A 151 -7.16 1.32 -5.52
C VAL A 151 -6.80 1.33 -6.99
N ASN A 152 -7.82 1.31 -7.85
CA ASN A 152 -7.70 1.60 -9.26
C ASN A 152 -8.63 2.77 -9.62
N GLU A 153 -8.75 3.12 -10.90
CA GLU A 153 -9.51 4.29 -11.34
C GLU A 153 -11.01 4.22 -11.00
N SER A 154 -11.59 3.03 -10.84
CA SER A 154 -13.04 2.82 -10.72
C SER A 154 -13.47 2.09 -9.45
N SER A 155 -12.55 1.58 -8.65
CA SER A 155 -12.88 0.74 -7.50
C SER A 155 -11.81 0.78 -6.40
N ILE A 156 -12.28 0.55 -5.18
CA ILE A 156 -11.45 0.29 -4.02
C ILE A 156 -11.67 -1.15 -3.61
N THR A 157 -10.59 -1.89 -3.41
CA THR A 157 -10.62 -3.29 -2.99
C THR A 157 -9.77 -3.45 -1.74
N VAL A 158 -10.34 -4.08 -0.71
CA VAL A 158 -9.58 -4.53 0.46
C VAL A 158 -9.23 -6.00 0.24
N TRP A 159 -7.94 -6.29 0.19
CA TRP A 159 -7.43 -7.65 0.14
C TRP A 159 -7.13 -8.14 1.55
N HIS A 160 -7.56 -9.36 1.84
CA HIS A 160 -7.20 -10.06 3.07
C HIS A 160 -6.13 -11.10 2.75
N ILE A 161 -5.05 -11.08 3.51
CA ILE A 161 -3.97 -12.06 3.46
C ILE A 161 -4.33 -13.12 4.50
N GLU A 162 -4.98 -14.18 4.03
CA GLU A 162 -5.30 -15.34 4.86
C GLU A 162 -4.04 -16.21 4.98
N ARG A 163 -3.79 -16.74 6.18
CA ARG A 163 -2.65 -17.61 6.48
C ARG A 163 -3.18 -18.95 6.96
N ASN A 164 -2.69 -20.03 6.35
CA ASN A 164 -2.91 -21.41 6.78
C ASN A 164 -1.54 -22.09 6.95
N ASN A 165 -1.08 -22.26 8.20
CA ASN A 165 0.28 -22.68 8.52
C ASN A 165 1.34 -21.79 7.84
N ASP A 166 2.00 -22.29 6.81
CA ASP A 166 3.03 -21.58 6.05
C ASP A 166 2.50 -21.03 4.71
N GLU A 167 1.30 -21.44 4.28
CA GLU A 167 0.67 -20.97 3.05
C GLU A 167 -0.09 -19.67 3.29
N HIS A 168 0.01 -18.74 2.33
CA HIS A 168 -0.71 -17.47 2.35
C HIS A 168 -1.51 -17.31 1.07
N HIS A 169 -2.72 -16.76 1.17
CA HIS A 169 -3.58 -16.48 0.01
C HIS A 169 -4.23 -15.11 0.11
N LEU A 170 -4.42 -14.47 -1.05
CA LEU A 170 -5.10 -13.18 -1.16
C LEU A 170 -6.58 -13.38 -1.45
N LYS A 171 -7.43 -12.98 -0.51
CA LYS A 171 -8.87 -12.95 -0.67
C LYS A 171 -9.36 -11.54 -0.94
N ARG A 172 -10.13 -11.39 -2.02
CA ARG A 172 -10.65 -10.10 -2.49
C ARG A 172 -11.94 -9.74 -1.75
N ASN A 173 -11.98 -8.56 -1.14
CA ASN A 173 -13.20 -7.93 -0.61
C ASN A 173 -13.41 -6.56 -1.29
N PRO A 174 -14.24 -6.47 -2.35
CA PRO A 174 -14.51 -5.20 -3.01
C PRO A 174 -15.34 -4.27 -2.11
N VAL A 175 -15.00 -2.98 -2.09
CA VAL A 175 -15.75 -1.97 -1.33
C VAL A 175 -16.84 -1.38 -2.23
N LYS A 176 -18.09 -1.36 -1.73
CA LYS A 176 -19.17 -0.64 -2.39
C LYS A 176 -18.98 0.85 -2.14
N LEU A 177 -18.68 1.60 -3.20
CA LEU A 177 -18.60 3.06 -3.13
C LEU A 177 -20.01 3.65 -3.23
N PRO A 178 -20.28 4.81 -2.60
CA PRO A 178 -21.51 5.54 -2.83
C PRO A 178 -21.64 5.83 -4.33
N ASN A 179 -22.78 5.48 -4.93
CA ASN A 179 -23.08 6.02 -6.24
C ASN A 179 -23.30 7.53 -6.09
N GLY A 180 -22.84 8.34 -7.06
CA GLY A 180 -23.03 9.80 -7.04
C GLY A 180 -24.51 10.24 -7.07
N GLN A 181 -25.44 9.29 -7.22
CA GLN A 181 -26.84 9.46 -6.88
C GLN A 181 -27.02 8.93 -5.45
N ASN A 182 -27.50 9.80 -4.58
CA ASN A 182 -27.70 9.65 -3.12
C ASN A 182 -28.53 8.42 -2.65
N SER A 183 -28.67 7.35 -3.43
CA SER A 183 -29.26 6.09 -3.01
C SER A 183 -28.18 5.12 -2.55
N MET A 184 -27.86 5.19 -1.26
CA MET A 184 -27.50 3.94 -0.57
C MET A 184 -28.72 3.03 -0.66
N SER A 185 -28.63 1.91 -1.35
CA SER A 185 -29.57 0.81 -1.09
C SER A 185 -29.45 0.53 0.42
N PRO A 186 -30.54 0.57 1.20
CA PRO A 186 -30.46 0.30 2.63
C PRO A 186 -30.04 -1.16 2.78
N GLY A 187 -28.73 -1.37 2.94
CA GLY A 187 -28.24 -2.59 3.56
C GLY A 187 -28.64 -2.48 5.02
N GLU A 188 -29.24 -3.53 5.55
CA GLU A 188 -29.54 -3.64 6.98
C GLU A 188 -28.20 -3.63 7.75
N ASP A 189 -27.71 -2.44 8.07
CA ASP A 189 -26.56 -2.28 8.95
C ASP A 189 -26.99 -2.67 10.36
N LEU A 190 -26.42 -3.77 10.89
CA LEU A 190 -26.69 -4.32 12.23
C LEU A 190 -26.46 -3.31 13.37
N PHE A 191 -25.71 -2.23 13.10
CA PHE A 191 -25.25 -1.25 14.08
C PHE A 191 -25.86 0.14 13.92
N PHE A 192 -26.46 0.45 12.76
CA PHE A 192 -27.00 1.78 12.50
C PHE A 192 -28.44 1.66 11.99
N PRO A 193 -29.41 2.30 12.64
CA PRO A 193 -30.78 2.32 12.13
C PRO A 193 -30.80 3.01 10.76
N VAL A 194 -31.52 2.41 9.81
CA VAL A 194 -31.76 2.99 8.49
C VAL A 194 -32.39 4.37 8.68
N SER A 195 -31.71 5.43 8.28
CA SER A 195 -32.27 6.78 8.31
C SER A 195 -33.32 6.91 7.22
N HIS A 196 -34.58 6.62 7.54
CA HIS A 196 -35.71 7.03 6.70
C HIS A 196 -35.93 8.54 6.90
N SER A 197 -36.08 9.26 5.80
CA SER A 197 -36.28 10.72 5.77
C SER A 197 -37.70 11.15 6.14
N GLU A 198 -38.32 10.46 7.10
CA GLU A 198 -39.62 10.85 7.63
C GLU A 198 -39.50 10.95 9.14
N ASP A 199 -39.67 12.16 9.67
CA ASP A 199 -39.81 12.42 11.09
C ASP A 199 -41.02 11.62 11.61
N GLN A 200 -40.78 10.42 12.13
CA GLN A 200 -41.83 9.66 12.80
C GLN A 200 -42.07 10.28 14.17
N TYR A 201 -43.31 10.71 14.41
CA TYR A 201 -43.84 11.20 15.69
C TYR A 201 -43.68 10.20 16.87
N TYR A 202 -43.19 8.99 16.62
CA TYR A 202 -43.06 7.88 17.55
C TYR A 202 -41.59 7.59 17.94
N GLY A 203 -40.82 8.63 18.26
CA GLY A 203 -39.51 8.47 18.92
C GLY A 203 -38.40 7.85 18.06
N PRO A 204 -37.19 7.67 18.65
CA PRO A 204 -36.02 7.21 17.90
C PRO A 204 -36.14 5.74 17.48
N VAL A 205 -35.83 5.46 16.21
CA VAL A 205 -35.76 4.09 15.69
C VAL A 205 -34.52 3.40 16.27
N LEU A 206 -34.74 2.33 17.04
CA LEU A 206 -33.66 1.53 17.62
C LEU A 206 -33.07 0.58 16.57
N PRO A 207 -31.74 0.36 16.55
CA PRO A 207 -31.13 -0.63 15.68
C PRO A 207 -31.62 -2.04 16.05
N VAL A 208 -31.63 -2.96 15.09
CA VAL A 208 -32.12 -4.35 15.27
C VAL A 208 -31.40 -5.06 16.43
N SER A 209 -30.12 -4.74 16.64
CA SER A 209 -29.30 -5.21 17.77
C SER A 209 -29.84 -4.80 19.15
N ALA A 210 -30.48 -3.64 19.27
CA ALA A 210 -31.11 -3.18 20.51
C ALA A 210 -32.49 -3.81 20.76
N ILE A 211 -33.16 -4.30 19.70
CA ILE A 211 -34.48 -4.93 19.79
C ILE A 211 -34.36 -6.43 20.12
N ALA A 212 -33.27 -7.08 19.70
CA ALA A 212 -33.11 -8.52 19.76
C ALA A 212 -32.69 -9.10 21.13
N GLY A 213 -32.46 -8.29 22.17
CA GLY A 213 -32.24 -8.78 23.54
C GLY A 213 -31.21 -9.91 23.69
N LEU A 214 -30.12 -9.89 22.91
CA LEU A 214 -29.05 -10.88 23.05
C LEU A 214 -28.10 -10.46 24.19
N VAL A 215 -28.19 -11.17 25.31
CA VAL A 215 -27.11 -11.37 26.29
C VAL A 215 -26.26 -12.55 25.83
#